data_AF-A0A8S3R9W7-F1
#
_entry.id   AF-A0A8S3R9W7-F1
#
_cell.length_a   1.000
_cell.length_b   1.000
_cell.length_c   1.000
_cell.angle_alpha   90.00
_cell.angle_beta   90.00
_cell.angle_gamma   90.00
#
_symmetry.space_group_name_H-M   'P 1'
#
loop_
_entity.id
_entity.type
_entity.pdbx_description
1 polymer ?
#
loop_
_entity_poly.entity_id
_entity_poly.type
_entity_poly.pdbx_seq_one_letter_code
_entity_poly.pdbx_strand_id
1 'polypeptide(L)'
;MAELDETEKKLTKKAGSDLSDIENRHKAIVDISEQLEFLIKHGSESQILMLLNTVRVDISKQENDFQNLIPSYECIDVNFKASRIKSALNSLDRTSRLSVRWEGESVCNNLESNKLHRLSKDGKLIDILLKKEDGLNEPFAVAFNNNYTKLYIANGQLNNKKQVLIFECA
;
A
#
# COMPACT_ATOMS: atom_id res chain seq x y z
N MET A 1 -7.11 -13.13 50.05
CA MET A 1 -6.87 -14.28 49.15
C MET A 1 -7.98 -14.48 48.11
N ALA A 2 -9.26 -14.18 48.38
CA ALA A 2 -10.34 -14.37 47.39
C ALA A 2 -10.32 -13.40 46.18
N GLU A 3 -9.84 -12.16 46.35
CA GLU A 3 -9.82 -11.15 45.26
C GLU A 3 -8.76 -11.41 44.17
N LEU A 4 -7.65 -12.08 44.54
CA LEU A 4 -6.61 -12.47 43.58
C LEU A 4 -7.12 -13.55 42.61
N ASP A 5 -7.92 -14.50 43.10
CA ASP A 5 -8.49 -15.60 42.31
C ASP A 5 -9.57 -15.12 41.30
N GLU A 6 -10.34 -14.08 41.66
CA GLU A 6 -11.33 -13.49 40.73
C GLU A 6 -10.67 -12.67 39.61
N THR A 7 -9.56 -12.00 39.94
CA THR A 7 -8.79 -11.21 38.96
C THR A 7 -8.08 -12.13 37.97
N GLU A 8 -7.50 -13.22 38.43
CA GLU A 8 -6.81 -14.21 37.60
C GLU A 8 -7.79 -14.90 36.62
N LYS A 9 -9.00 -15.24 37.07
CA LYS A 9 -10.08 -15.77 36.21
C LYS A 9 -10.55 -14.78 35.13
N LYS A 10 -10.63 -13.49 35.46
CA LYS A 10 -10.98 -12.44 34.49
C LYS A 10 -9.90 -12.29 33.42
N LEU A 11 -8.62 -12.34 33.83
CA LEU A 11 -7.48 -12.24 32.93
C LEU A 11 -7.36 -13.45 32.00
N THR A 12 -7.52 -14.68 32.50
CA THR A 12 -7.49 -15.89 31.66
C THR A 12 -8.66 -15.94 30.67
N LYS A 13 -9.86 -15.54 31.10
CA LYS A 13 -11.03 -15.46 30.21
C LYS A 13 -10.83 -14.44 29.09
N LYS A 14 -10.25 -13.27 29.42
CA LYS A 14 -9.92 -12.24 28.43
C LYS A 14 -8.86 -12.73 27.44
N ALA A 15 -7.76 -13.30 27.94
CA ALA A 15 -6.70 -13.85 27.10
C ALA A 15 -7.19 -14.96 26.15
N GLY A 16 -8.11 -15.82 26.61
CA GLY A 16 -8.73 -16.84 25.77
C GLY A 16 -9.60 -16.27 24.65
N SER A 17 -10.34 -15.19 24.92
CA SER A 17 -11.12 -14.46 23.91
C SER A 17 -10.20 -13.80 22.88
N ASP A 18 -9.17 -13.10 23.36
CA ASP A 18 -8.20 -12.40 22.51
C ASP A 18 -7.46 -13.39 21.60
N LEU A 19 -7.11 -14.58 22.10
CA LEU A 19 -6.47 -15.64 21.30
C LEU A 19 -7.40 -16.15 20.19
N SER A 20 -8.67 -16.41 20.49
CA SER A 20 -9.64 -16.89 19.50
C SER A 20 -9.87 -15.85 18.40
N ASP A 21 -9.92 -14.56 18.76
CA ASP A 21 -10.03 -13.47 17.79
C ASP A 21 -8.80 -13.38 16.87
N ILE A 22 -7.60 -13.58 17.42
CA ILE A 22 -6.35 -13.63 16.64
C ILE A 22 -6.35 -14.81 15.67
N GLU A 23 -6.76 -16.00 16.11
CA GLU A 23 -6.82 -17.21 15.27
C GLU A 23 -7.81 -17.03 14.11
N ASN A 24 -9.00 -16.50 14.39
CA ASN A 24 -10.01 -16.21 13.37
C ASN A 24 -9.50 -15.19 12.33
N ARG A 25 -8.80 -14.14 12.78
CA ARG A 25 -8.17 -13.15 11.89
C ARG A 25 -7.04 -13.75 11.07
N HIS A 26 -6.20 -14.60 11.66
CA HIS A 26 -5.13 -15.27 10.94
C HIS A 26 -5.67 -16.15 9.81
N LYS A 27 -6.74 -16.91 10.09
CA LYS A 27 -7.43 -17.72 9.10
C LYS A 27 -7.98 -16.88 7.94
N ALA A 28 -8.64 -15.76 8.24
CA ALA A 28 -9.15 -14.86 7.20
C ALA A 28 -8.05 -14.31 6.28
N ILE A 29 -6.88 -13.98 6.85
CA ILE A 29 -5.71 -13.52 6.07
C ILE A 29 -5.18 -14.62 5.14
N VAL A 30 -5.13 -15.87 5.63
CA VAL A 30 -4.71 -17.02 4.82
C VAL A 30 -5.69 -17.24 3.67
N ASP A 31 -6.99 -17.27 3.94
CA ASP A 31 -8.03 -17.46 2.93
C ASP A 31 -7.97 -16.37 1.83
N ILE A 32 -7.76 -15.11 2.22
CA ILE A 32 -7.57 -13.98 1.30
C ILE A 32 -6.31 -14.15 0.44
N SER A 33 -5.22 -14.62 1.04
CA SER A 33 -3.95 -14.82 0.34
C SER A 33 -4.09 -15.90 -0.73
N GLU A 34 -4.76 -17.01 -0.41
CA GLU A 34 -5.06 -18.08 -1.37
C GLU A 34 -5.96 -17.59 -2.52
N GLN A 35 -6.98 -16.77 -2.22
CA GLN A 35 -7.84 -16.18 -3.25
C GLN A 35 -7.07 -15.23 -4.17
N LEU A 36 -6.15 -14.41 -3.64
CA LEU A 36 -5.29 -13.54 -4.43
C LEU A 36 -4.38 -14.34 -5.34
N GLU A 37 -3.73 -15.39 -4.83
CA GLU A 37 -2.87 -16.26 -5.65
C GLU A 37 -3.65 -16.92 -6.80
N PHE A 38 -4.88 -17.37 -6.52
CA PHE A 38 -5.76 -17.93 -7.56
C PHE A 38 -6.12 -16.88 -8.62
N LEU A 39 -6.54 -15.68 -8.20
CA LEU A 39 -6.94 -14.60 -9.11
C LEU A 39 -5.75 -14.05 -9.91
N ILE A 40 -4.54 -14.03 -9.35
CA ILE A 40 -3.34 -13.65 -10.10
C ILE A 40 -3.07 -14.64 -11.24
N LYS A 41 -3.31 -15.93 -11.01
CA LYS A 41 -3.06 -16.99 -12.01
C LYS A 41 -4.18 -17.11 -13.06
N HIS A 42 -5.42 -16.81 -12.67
CA HIS A 42 -6.60 -17.18 -13.48
C HIS A 42 -7.66 -16.08 -13.63
N GLY A 43 -7.56 -15.00 -12.85
CA GLY A 43 -8.55 -13.93 -12.77
C GLY A 43 -8.29 -12.78 -13.74
N SER A 44 -9.33 -11.95 -13.91
CA SER A 44 -9.23 -10.67 -14.62
C SER A 44 -8.74 -9.56 -13.69
N GLU A 45 -8.16 -8.51 -14.28
CA GLU A 45 -7.68 -7.31 -13.56
C GLU A 45 -8.78 -6.70 -12.66
N SER A 46 -10.03 -6.66 -13.15
CA SER A 46 -11.18 -6.16 -12.37
C SER A 46 -11.48 -7.01 -11.13
N GLN A 47 -11.33 -8.34 -11.21
CA GLN A 47 -11.55 -9.22 -10.06
C GLN A 47 -10.45 -9.07 -9.01
N ILE A 48 -9.21 -8.89 -9.46
CA ILE A 48 -8.06 -8.61 -8.59
C ILE A 48 -8.27 -7.28 -7.85
N LEU A 49 -8.66 -6.22 -8.58
CA LEU A 49 -8.93 -4.90 -7.99
C LEU A 49 -10.11 -4.91 -7.01
N MET A 50 -11.16 -5.67 -7.30
CA MET A 50 -12.31 -5.84 -6.40
C MET A 50 -11.88 -6.50 -5.10
N LEU A 51 -11.11 -7.60 -5.17
CA LEU A 51 -10.60 -8.28 -3.98
C LEU A 51 -9.66 -7.38 -3.18
N LEU A 52 -8.72 -6.69 -3.85
CA LEU A 52 -7.79 -5.77 -3.18
C LEU A 52 -8.51 -4.63 -2.46
N ASN A 53 -9.59 -4.08 -3.01
CA ASN A 53 -10.37 -3.04 -2.35
C ASN A 53 -11.11 -3.58 -1.11
N THR A 54 -11.68 -4.77 -1.18
CA THR A 54 -12.32 -5.42 -0.02
C THR A 54 -11.30 -5.67 1.09
N VAL A 55 -10.16 -6.26 0.73
CA VAL A 55 -9.07 -6.57 1.68
C VAL A 55 -8.50 -5.31 2.30
N ARG A 56 -8.36 -4.22 1.53
CA ARG A 56 -7.88 -2.93 2.03
C ARG A 56 -8.79 -2.35 3.11
N VAL A 57 -10.11 -2.44 2.94
CA VAL A 57 -11.08 -1.96 3.94
C VAL A 57 -10.97 -2.77 5.22
N ASP A 58 -10.80 -4.08 5.12
CA ASP A 58 -10.66 -4.97 6.28
C ASP A 58 -9.33 -4.78 7.00
N ILE A 59 -8.21 -4.64 6.29
CA ILE A 59 -6.89 -4.32 6.87
C ILE A 59 -6.94 -2.97 7.58
N SER A 60 -7.56 -1.94 6.97
CA SER A 60 -7.65 -0.61 7.58
C SER A 60 -8.45 -0.60 8.89
N LYS A 61 -9.49 -1.44 8.99
CA LYS A 61 -10.22 -1.66 10.25
C LYS A 61 -9.36 -2.38 11.28
N GLN A 62 -8.64 -3.42 10.86
CA GLN A 62 -7.79 -4.20 11.75
C GLN A 62 -6.57 -3.42 12.26
N GLU A 63 -5.95 -2.54 11.47
CA GLU A 63 -4.85 -1.69 11.93
C GLU A 63 -5.27 -0.77 13.08
N ASN A 64 -6.48 -0.19 13.00
CA ASN A 64 -7.02 0.62 14.08
C ASN A 64 -7.24 -0.21 15.35
N ASP A 65 -7.75 -1.43 15.22
CA ASP A 65 -7.93 -2.34 16.37
C ASP A 65 -6.58 -2.77 16.98
N PHE A 66 -5.59 -3.08 16.15
CA PHE A 66 -4.26 -3.50 16.62
C PHE A 66 -3.53 -2.39 17.37
N GLN A 67 -3.61 -1.14 16.91
CA GLN A 67 -3.04 -0.01 17.65
C GLN A 67 -3.65 0.15 19.05
N ASN A 68 -4.90 -0.28 19.24
CA ASN A 68 -5.57 -0.27 20.54
C ASN A 68 -5.22 -1.49 21.43
N LEU A 69 -4.71 -2.59 20.85
CA LEU A 69 -4.34 -3.83 21.54
C LEU A 69 -2.83 -3.90 21.91
N ILE A 70 -1.98 -3.15 21.21
CA ILE A 70 -0.52 -3.12 21.39
C ILE A 70 -0.04 -2.69 22.81
N PRO A 71 -0.77 -1.92 23.64
CA PRO A 71 -0.31 -1.66 25.02
C PRO A 71 -0.25 -2.92 25.91
N SER A 72 -0.82 -4.06 25.49
CA SER A 72 -1.02 -5.22 26.37
C SER A 72 -0.17 -6.46 26.08
N TYR A 73 0.50 -6.58 24.92
CA TYR A 73 1.26 -7.80 24.59
C TYR A 73 2.52 -7.48 23.78
N GLU A 74 3.69 -7.57 24.42
CA GLU A 74 4.98 -7.71 23.74
C GLU A 74 5.07 -9.12 23.12
N CYS A 75 4.50 -9.33 21.94
CA CYS A 75 4.65 -10.58 21.19
C CYS A 75 5.53 -10.39 19.94
N ILE A 76 6.73 -10.96 20.02
CA ILE A 76 7.88 -10.76 19.13
C ILE A 76 7.72 -11.38 17.74
N ASP A 77 6.68 -12.19 17.49
CA ASP A 77 6.56 -12.97 16.23
C ASP A 77 5.53 -12.41 15.22
N VAL A 78 4.51 -11.66 15.68
CA VAL A 78 3.58 -10.95 14.77
C VAL A 78 4.32 -9.82 14.04
N ASN A 79 5.31 -9.20 14.70
CA ASN A 79 6.18 -8.20 14.09
C ASN A 79 7.00 -8.75 12.91
N PHE A 80 7.28 -10.05 12.85
CA PHE A 80 8.06 -10.64 11.75
C PHE A 80 7.19 -10.93 10.51
N LYS A 81 5.94 -11.38 10.68
CA LYS A 81 4.99 -11.53 9.55
C LYS A 81 4.39 -10.18 9.13
N ALA A 82 4.09 -9.30 10.08
CA ALA A 82 3.71 -7.93 9.82
C ALA A 82 4.84 -7.15 9.16
N SER A 83 6.13 -7.39 9.48
CA SER A 83 7.24 -6.77 8.76
C SER A 83 7.41 -7.31 7.34
N ARG A 84 7.04 -8.58 7.06
CA ARG A 84 7.00 -9.11 5.69
C ARG A 84 5.81 -8.59 4.90
N ILE A 85 4.64 -8.45 5.51
CA ILE A 85 3.46 -7.81 4.89
C ILE A 85 3.71 -6.31 4.72
N LYS A 86 4.35 -5.65 5.69
CA LYS A 86 4.78 -4.26 5.60
C LYS A 86 5.92 -4.09 4.62
N SER A 87 6.82 -5.06 4.47
CA SER A 87 7.84 -5.08 3.41
C SER A 87 7.22 -5.40 2.05
N ALA A 88 6.12 -6.15 1.99
CA ALA A 88 5.35 -6.41 0.77
C ALA A 88 4.50 -5.18 0.38
N LEU A 89 3.94 -4.48 1.37
CA LEU A 89 3.22 -3.20 1.26
C LEU A 89 4.19 -2.02 1.01
N ASN A 90 5.41 -2.08 1.53
CA ASN A 90 6.53 -1.19 1.23
C ASN A 90 7.30 -1.65 -0.02
N SER A 91 7.07 -2.85 -0.57
CA SER A 91 7.51 -3.19 -1.93
C SER A 91 6.43 -2.85 -2.96
N LEU A 92 5.17 -2.84 -2.52
CA LEU A 92 4.07 -2.05 -3.05
C LEU A 92 4.18 -0.59 -2.57
N ASP A 93 5.38 -0.14 -2.14
CA ASP A 93 5.59 1.18 -1.55
C ASP A 93 4.92 2.23 -2.42
N ARG A 94 4.68 3.36 -1.78
CA ARG A 94 4.13 4.66 -2.23
C ARG A 94 4.75 5.26 -3.52
N THR A 95 5.45 4.45 -4.29
CA THR A 95 6.13 4.63 -5.56
C THR A 95 5.26 5.08 -6.72
N SER A 96 3.93 5.08 -6.58
CA SER A 96 2.99 5.59 -7.57
C SER A 96 1.71 6.03 -6.88
N ARG A 97 1.54 7.32 -6.56
CA ARG A 97 0.20 7.79 -6.13
C ARG A 97 -0.75 7.93 -7.30
N LEU A 98 -0.21 8.15 -8.51
CA LEU A 98 -0.96 8.27 -9.74
C LEU A 98 -0.14 7.72 -10.90
N SER A 99 -0.78 6.95 -11.76
CA SER A 99 -0.19 6.48 -13.01
C SER A 99 -1.09 6.86 -14.17
N VAL A 100 -0.47 7.13 -15.32
CA VAL A 100 -1.14 7.32 -16.61
C VAL A 100 -0.58 6.33 -17.61
N ARG A 101 -1.43 5.88 -18.54
CA ARG A 101 -1.04 4.92 -19.58
C ARG A 101 -0.70 5.67 -20.88
N TRP A 102 0.42 5.31 -21.51
CA TRP A 102 0.91 5.85 -22.77
C TRP A 102 1.35 4.68 -23.66
N GLU A 103 0.64 4.44 -24.77
CA GLU A 103 0.94 3.36 -25.72
C GLU A 103 1.07 1.94 -25.08
N GLY A 104 0.43 1.76 -23.92
CA GLY A 104 0.47 0.54 -23.13
C GLY A 104 1.60 0.48 -22.10
N GLU A 105 2.54 1.42 -22.11
CA GLU A 105 3.43 1.71 -20.99
C GLU A 105 2.67 2.49 -19.92
N SER A 106 3.21 2.54 -18.70
CA SER A 106 2.68 3.38 -17.63
C SER A 106 3.74 4.36 -17.15
N VAL A 107 3.31 5.59 -16.85
CA VAL A 107 4.16 6.60 -16.23
C VAL A 107 3.63 6.85 -14.83
N CYS A 108 4.50 6.77 -13.83
CA CYS A 108 4.11 6.89 -12.43
C CYS A 108 5.07 7.75 -11.61
N ASN A 109 4.53 8.35 -10.55
CA ASN A 109 5.26 9.25 -9.67
C ASN A 109 5.68 8.58 -8.36
N ASN A 110 6.97 8.59 -8.08
CA ASN A 110 7.48 8.18 -6.78
C ASN A 110 7.76 9.42 -5.93
N LEU A 111 6.88 9.67 -4.97
CA LEU A 111 6.94 10.83 -4.08
C LEU A 111 8.20 10.86 -3.21
N GLU A 112 8.63 9.70 -2.72
CA GLU A 112 9.76 9.63 -1.78
C GLU A 112 11.10 9.88 -2.48
N SER A 113 11.23 9.35 -3.70
CA SER A 113 12.44 9.56 -4.50
C SER A 113 12.41 10.81 -5.37
N ASN A 114 11.26 11.51 -5.46
CA ASN A 114 11.04 12.61 -6.41
C ASN A 114 11.44 12.22 -7.84
N LYS A 115 10.91 11.08 -8.30
CA LYS A 115 11.16 10.55 -9.65
C LYS A 115 9.86 10.26 -10.36
N LEU A 116 9.92 10.41 -11.68
CA LEU A 116 8.88 9.94 -12.58
C LEU A 116 9.42 8.75 -13.36
N HIS A 117 8.82 7.59 -13.15
CA HIS A 117 9.24 6.34 -13.77
C HIS A 117 8.37 6.01 -14.97
N ARG A 118 8.96 5.41 -15.99
CA ARG A 118 8.24 4.74 -17.07
C ARG A 118 8.37 3.24 -16.87
N LEU A 119 7.23 2.55 -16.87
CA LEU A 119 7.15 1.12 -16.69
C LEU A 119 6.55 0.48 -17.94
N SER A 120 7.04 -0.71 -18.27
CA SER A 120 6.50 -1.55 -19.33
C SER A 120 5.10 -2.06 -19.00
N LYS A 121 4.47 -2.72 -19.98
CA LYS A 121 3.15 -3.37 -19.83
C LYS A 121 3.09 -4.37 -18.68
N ASP A 122 4.20 -5.05 -18.38
CA ASP A 122 4.36 -6.00 -17.29
C ASP A 122 4.86 -5.35 -15.97
N GLY A 123 4.88 -4.01 -15.90
CA GLY A 123 5.21 -3.26 -14.69
C GLY A 123 6.71 -3.16 -14.37
N LYS A 124 7.60 -3.59 -15.27
CA LYS A 124 9.05 -3.44 -15.08
C LYS A 124 9.49 -2.02 -15.39
N LEU A 125 10.46 -1.52 -14.63
CA LEU A 125 11.07 -0.21 -14.89
C LEU A 125 11.78 -0.23 -16.25
N ILE A 126 11.36 0.65 -17.16
CA ILE A 126 12.03 0.94 -18.43
C ILE A 126 13.08 2.02 -18.19
N ASP A 127 12.65 3.20 -17.72
CA ASP A 127 13.52 4.34 -17.44
C ASP A 127 12.95 5.32 -16.41
N ILE A 128 13.72 6.36 -16.13
CA ILE A 128 13.35 7.49 -15.28
C ILE A 128 13.25 8.72 -16.18
N LEU A 129 12.04 9.23 -16.38
CA LEU A 129 11.76 10.36 -17.27
C LEU A 129 12.19 11.69 -16.65
N LEU A 130 11.96 11.85 -15.34
CA LEU A 130 12.30 13.06 -14.59
C LEU A 130 12.76 12.72 -13.18
N LYS A 131 13.66 13.55 -12.66
CA LYS A 131 14.26 13.47 -11.32
C LYS A 131 14.19 14.82 -10.62
N LYS A 132 14.66 14.83 -9.37
CA LYS A 132 14.76 16.04 -8.57
C LYS A 132 15.61 17.14 -9.24
N GLU A 133 16.69 16.73 -9.93
CA GLU A 133 17.56 17.67 -10.63
C GLU A 133 16.86 18.38 -11.81
N ASP A 134 15.80 17.78 -12.35
CA ASP A 134 14.96 18.35 -13.42
C ASP A 134 13.85 19.26 -12.87
N GLY A 135 13.88 19.58 -11.57
CA GLY A 135 12.89 20.41 -10.89
C GLY A 135 11.68 19.65 -10.34
N LEU A 136 11.68 18.31 -10.38
CA LEU A 136 10.63 17.49 -9.80
C LEU A 136 10.72 17.51 -8.27
N ASN A 137 9.63 17.86 -7.59
CA ASN A 137 9.57 18.00 -6.15
C ASN A 137 8.14 17.76 -5.66
N GLU A 138 7.92 16.66 -4.95
CA GLU A 138 6.61 16.19 -4.51
C GLU A 138 5.58 16.14 -5.66
N PRO A 139 5.87 15.43 -6.78
CA PRO A 139 4.90 15.29 -7.87
C PRO A 139 3.67 14.57 -7.37
N PHE A 140 2.48 15.16 -7.55
CA PHE A 140 1.23 14.62 -6.98
C PHE A 140 0.10 14.45 -7.99
N ALA A 141 0.28 14.82 -9.25
CA ALA A 141 -0.61 14.47 -10.37
C ALA A 141 0.12 14.47 -11.70
N VAL A 142 -0.35 13.63 -12.63
CA VAL A 142 0.17 13.53 -14.00
C VAL A 142 -0.97 13.36 -14.99
N ALA A 143 -0.85 13.96 -16.18
CA ALA A 143 -1.83 13.83 -17.26
C ALA A 143 -1.17 14.09 -18.63
N PHE A 144 -1.55 13.33 -19.66
CA PHE A 144 -1.14 13.61 -21.04
C PHE A 144 -2.10 14.59 -21.73
N ASN A 145 -1.60 15.30 -22.75
CA ASN A 145 -2.50 15.90 -23.75
C ASN A 145 -3.13 14.84 -24.67
N ASN A 146 -4.14 15.24 -25.45
CA ASN A 146 -4.94 14.33 -26.28
C ASN A 146 -4.15 13.57 -27.34
N ASN A 147 -3.02 14.11 -27.80
CA ASN A 147 -2.15 13.48 -28.80
C ASN A 147 -0.89 12.87 -28.18
N TYR A 148 -0.80 12.77 -26.85
CA TYR A 148 0.30 12.16 -26.10
C TYR A 148 1.70 12.76 -26.36
N THR A 149 1.78 13.96 -26.94
CA THR A 149 3.08 14.64 -27.17
C THR A 149 3.57 15.41 -25.94
N LYS A 150 2.70 15.63 -24.94
CA LYS A 150 3.04 16.36 -23.72
C LYS A 150 2.50 15.66 -22.48
N LEU A 151 3.33 15.58 -21.46
CA LEU A 151 2.98 15.15 -20.12
C LEU A 151 3.01 16.34 -19.16
N TYR A 152 1.86 16.64 -18.56
CA TYR A 152 1.69 17.65 -17.51
C TYR A 152 1.83 17.00 -16.15
N ILE A 153 2.63 17.62 -15.28
CA ILE A 153 2.94 17.09 -13.96
C ILE A 153 2.67 18.17 -12.94
N ALA A 154 1.66 17.96 -12.09
CA ALA A 154 1.42 18.82 -10.94
C ALA A 154 2.48 18.52 -9.87
N ASN A 155 3.24 19.55 -9.52
CA ASN A 155 4.48 19.45 -8.78
C ASN A 155 4.47 20.43 -7.61
N GLY A 156 4.89 19.98 -6.43
CA GLY A 156 5.03 20.82 -5.24
C GLY A 156 6.30 21.68 -5.29
N GLN A 157 6.36 22.73 -4.45
CA GLN A 157 7.59 23.47 -4.17
C GLN A 157 7.81 23.63 -2.68
N LEU A 158 9.08 23.80 -2.29
CA LEU A 158 9.54 24.11 -0.93
C LEU A 158 8.86 25.32 -0.26
N ASN A 159 8.20 26.19 -1.04
CA ASN A 159 7.50 27.39 -0.54
C ASN A 159 5.97 27.33 -0.71
N ASN A 160 5.38 26.13 -0.73
CA ASN A 160 3.93 25.91 -0.91
C ASN A 160 3.33 26.45 -2.23
N LYS A 161 4.16 26.81 -3.21
CA LYS A 161 3.68 27.17 -4.55
C LYS A 161 3.53 25.91 -5.38
N LYS A 162 2.34 25.68 -5.92
CA LYS A 162 2.09 24.59 -6.88
C LYS A 162 2.58 25.05 -8.25
N GLN A 163 3.31 24.18 -8.95
CA GLN A 163 3.75 24.41 -10.32
C GLN A 163 3.31 23.24 -11.21
N VAL A 164 3.25 23.49 -12.51
CA VAL A 164 3.05 22.44 -13.51
C VAL A 164 4.33 22.34 -14.32
N LEU A 165 4.95 21.16 -14.30
CA LEU A 165 6.02 20.83 -15.24
C LEU A 165 5.40 20.27 -16.52
N ILE A 166 5.99 20.60 -17.65
CA ILE A 166 5.58 20.09 -18.97
C ILE A 166 6.78 19.35 -19.53
N PHE A 167 6.59 18.07 -19.80
CA PHE A 167 7.57 17.21 -20.44
C PHE A 167 7.10 16.91 -21.87
N GLU A 168 7.92 17.22 -22.87
CA GLU A 168 7.65 16.89 -24.26
C GLU A 168 8.04 15.42 -24.50
N CYS A 169 7.08 14.61 -24.93
CA CYS A 169 7.27 13.20 -25.23
C CYS A 169 7.80 13.09 -26.66
N ALA A 170 9.03 12.58 -26.79
CA ALA A 170 9.69 12.34 -28.07
C ALA A 170 9.21 11.06 -28.75
#